data_AF-A0A7S3UHW9-F1
#
_entry.id   AF-A0A7S3UHW9-F1
#
_cell.length_a   1.000
_cell.length_b   1.000
_cell.length_c   1.000
_cell.angle_alpha   90.00
_cell.angle_beta   90.00
_cell.angle_gamma   90.00
#
_symmetry.space_group_name_H-M   'P 1'
#
loop_
_entity.id
_entity.type
_entity.pdbx_description
1 polymer ?
#
loop_
_entity_poly.entity_id
_entity_poly.type
_entity_poly.pdbx_seq_one_letter_code
_entity_poly.pdbx_strand_id
1 'polypeptide(L)'
;NIVVCISGKASGKDLLQPDRSFAAEIEIKVTFNVNVPVAGSIINWSIWAKVGCTAAANNNITAYAEIGTSVSLLIAGAGVSIDVKGNTMDHLPNKWQFFSGVNLNAW
;
A
#
# COMPACT_ATOMS: atom_id res chain seq x y z
N ASN A 1 7.74 -22.94 -1.38
CA ASN A 1 7.65 -22.18 -0.11
C ASN A 1 6.76 -20.99 -0.38
N ILE A 2 5.72 -20.80 0.43
CA ILE A 2 4.82 -19.65 0.38
C ILE A 2 4.94 -18.96 1.73
N VAL A 3 5.28 -17.67 1.72
CA VAL A 3 5.40 -16.84 2.92
C VAL A 3 4.29 -15.81 2.87
N VAL A 4 3.49 -15.76 3.94
CA VAL A 4 2.45 -14.75 4.12
C VAL A 4 2.85 -13.87 5.30
N CYS A 5 2.89 -12.56 5.08
CA CYS A 5 3.18 -11.57 6.11
C CYS A 5 2.00 -10.60 6.20
N ILE A 6 1.56 -10.33 7.43
CA ILE A 6 0.63 -9.25 7.74
C ILE A 6 1.39 -8.30 8.65
N SER A 7 1.43 -7.02 8.27
CA SER A 7 2.03 -5.97 9.07
C SER A 7 1.02 -4.86 9.31
N GLY A 8 1.13 -4.23 10.47
CA GLY A 8 0.29 -3.11 10.85
C GLY A 8 1.10 -2.10 11.63
N LYS A 9 0.84 -0.82 11.41
CA LYS A 9 1.41 0.26 12.19
C LYS A 9 0.35 1.32 12.45
N ALA A 10 0.41 1.90 13.64
CA ALA A 10 -0.45 3.00 14.04
C ALA A 10 0.38 4.03 14.81
N SER A 11 0.01 5.29 14.65
CA SER A 11 0.61 6.42 15.36
C SER A 11 -0.44 7.52 15.49
N GLY A 12 -0.22 8.46 16.40
CA GLY A 12 -1.13 9.57 16.60
C GLY A 12 -0.72 10.48 17.74
N LYS A 13 -1.42 11.60 17.85
CA LYS A 13 -1.35 12.53 18.98
C LYS A 13 -2.65 12.49 19.75
N ASP A 14 -2.54 12.75 21.05
CA ASP A 14 -3.63 12.63 22.02
C ASP A 14 -4.93 13.32 21.56
N LEU A 15 -6.07 12.69 21.82
CA LEU A 15 -7.40 13.12 21.39
C LEU A 15 -7.86 14.41 22.08
N LEU A 16 -7.21 14.76 23.19
CA LEU A 16 -7.51 15.95 24.01
C LEU A 16 -6.75 17.20 23.54
N GLN A 17 -5.79 17.08 22.62
CA GLN A 17 -5.02 18.22 22.12
C GLN A 17 -5.65 18.80 20.83
N PRO A 18 -5.55 20.12 20.61
CA PRO A 18 -6.09 20.77 19.41
C PRO A 18 -5.44 20.28 18.11
N ASP A 19 -4.25 19.67 18.17
CA ASP A 19 -3.52 19.07 17.05
C ASP A 19 -3.69 17.54 16.98
N ARG A 20 -4.82 17.01 17.49
CA ARG A 20 -5.17 15.59 17.43
C ARG A 20 -4.96 15.02 16.04
N SER A 21 -4.29 13.88 15.99
CA SER A 21 -4.01 13.19 14.74
C SER A 21 -3.98 11.69 14.96
N PHE A 22 -4.34 10.95 13.92
CA PHE A 22 -4.27 9.51 13.86
C PHE A 22 -3.74 9.11 12.49
N ALA A 23 -2.89 8.09 12.45
CA ALA A 23 -2.42 7.47 11.23
C ALA A 23 -2.33 5.97 11.47
N ALA A 24 -2.96 5.18 10.60
CA ALA A 24 -2.84 3.73 10.63
C ALA A 24 -2.67 3.17 9.22
N GLU A 25 -2.00 2.03 9.16
CA GLU A 25 -1.72 1.32 7.92
C GLU A 25 -1.66 -0.17 8.21
N ILE A 26 -2.25 -0.96 7.32
CA ILE A 26 -2.19 -2.42 7.31
C ILE A 26 -1.73 -2.85 5.92
N GLU A 27 -0.80 -3.80 5.87
CA GLU A 27 -0.30 -4.43 4.66
C GLU A 27 -0.34 -5.95 4.79
N ILE A 28 -0.83 -6.60 3.73
CA ILE A 28 -0.73 -8.05 3.54
C ILE A 28 0.18 -8.28 2.34
N LYS A 29 1.19 -9.11 2.52
CA LYS A 29 2.14 -9.49 1.48
C LYS A 29 2.27 -11.00 1.41
N VAL A 30 2.14 -11.54 0.21
CA VAL A 30 2.32 -12.96 -0.11
C VAL A 30 3.50 -13.07 -1.05
N THR A 31 4.49 -13.88 -0.69
CA THR A 31 5.68 -14.13 -1.50
C THR A 31 5.84 -15.63 -1.73
N PHE A 32 6.07 -16.03 -2.97
CA PHE A 32 6.24 -17.43 -3.36
C PHE A 32 7.19 -17.56 -4.55
N ASN A 33 7.77 -18.74 -4.69
CA ASN A 33 8.68 -19.04 -5.79
C ASN A 33 7.93 -19.80 -6.88
N VAL A 34 8.04 -19.33 -8.12
CA VAL A 34 7.52 -20.03 -9.31
C VAL A 34 8.68 -20.62 -10.08
N ASN A 35 8.60 -21.93 -10.35
CA ASN A 35 9.53 -22.59 -11.24
C ASN A 35 9.04 -22.40 -12.68
N VAL A 36 9.84 -21.77 -13.53
CA VAL A 36 9.52 -21.61 -14.96
C VAL A 36 10.41 -22.56 -15.76
N PRO A 37 9.87 -23.70 -16.25
CA PRO A 37 10.68 -24.77 -16.84
C PRO A 37 11.48 -24.31 -18.07
N VAL A 38 10.92 -23.37 -18.84
CA VAL A 38 11.52 -22.87 -20.08
C VAL A 38 12.72 -21.95 -19.81
N ALA A 39 12.77 -21.30 -18.63
CA ALA A 39 13.81 -20.34 -18.28
C ALA A 39 14.88 -20.93 -17.32
N GLY A 40 14.73 -22.18 -16.88
CA GLY A 40 15.64 -22.82 -15.93
C GLY A 40 15.81 -22.07 -14.60
N SER A 41 14.90 -21.13 -14.30
CA SER A 41 15.06 -20.13 -13.26
C SER A 41 13.90 -20.16 -12.28
N ILE A 42 14.21 -19.98 -11.00
CA ILE A 42 13.21 -19.77 -9.95
C ILE A 42 12.91 -18.27 -9.89
N ILE A 43 11.66 -17.90 -10.16
CA ILE A 43 11.18 -16.52 -10.06
C ILE A 43 10.60 -16.31 -8.66
N ASN A 44 11.08 -15.30 -7.95
CA ASN A 44 10.42 -14.85 -6.74
C ASN A 44 9.27 -13.91 -7.12
N TRP A 45 8.05 -14.31 -6.77
CA TRP A 45 6.85 -13.52 -7.02
C TRP A 45 6.32 -13.00 -5.68
N SER A 46 6.04 -11.70 -5.61
CA SER A 46 5.32 -11.07 -4.51
C SER A 46 4.00 -10.44 -4.98
N ILE A 47 2.96 -10.58 -4.17
CA ILE A 47 1.69 -9.86 -4.28
C ILE A 47 1.47 -9.15 -2.96
N TRP A 48 1.08 -7.88 -3.00
CA TRP A 48 0.77 -7.12 -1.80
C TRP A 48 -0.51 -6.31 -1.96
N ALA A 49 -1.17 -6.09 -0.84
CA ALA A 49 -2.24 -5.13 -0.70
C ALA A 49 -2.02 -4.33 0.58
N LYS A 50 -2.20 -3.02 0.49
CA LYS A 50 -1.97 -2.09 1.58
C LYS A 50 -3.11 -1.10 1.64
N VAL A 51 -3.58 -0.82 2.83
CA VAL A 51 -4.56 0.24 3.08
C VAL A 51 -4.09 1.07 4.26
N GLY A 52 -4.39 2.35 4.23
CA GLY A 52 -4.08 3.24 5.32
C GLY A 52 -5.00 4.44 5.36
N CYS A 53 -5.04 5.08 6.52
CA CYS A 53 -5.72 6.34 6.68
C CYS A 53 -4.93 7.24 7.62
N THR A 54 -5.03 8.53 7.37
CA THR A 54 -4.62 9.57 8.30
C THR A 54 -5.80 10.49 8.54
N ALA A 55 -5.96 10.93 9.77
CA ALA A 55 -6.94 11.92 10.16
C ALA A 55 -6.25 12.96 11.04
N ALA A 56 -6.47 14.24 10.75
CA ALA A 56 -6.02 15.35 11.56
C ALA A 56 -7.20 16.25 11.96
N ALA A 57 -6.93 17.26 12.78
CA ALA A 57 -7.90 18.29 13.12
C ALA A 57 -8.55 18.93 11.88
N ASN A 58 -9.72 19.55 12.08
CA ASN A 58 -10.52 20.17 11.02
C ASN A 58 -10.90 19.18 9.90
N ASN A 59 -11.20 17.93 10.24
CA ASN A 59 -11.62 16.88 9.30
C ASN A 59 -10.69 16.73 8.09
N ASN A 60 -9.39 16.95 8.26
CA ASN A 60 -8.42 16.68 7.21
C ASN A 60 -8.08 15.19 7.24
N ILE A 61 -8.75 14.41 6.37
CA ILE A 61 -8.64 12.97 6.31
C ILE A 61 -8.07 12.56 4.96
N THR A 62 -7.02 11.75 4.98
CA THR A 62 -6.49 11.08 3.80
C THR A 62 -6.70 9.57 3.95
N ALA A 63 -7.17 8.92 2.89
CA ALA A 63 -7.24 7.48 2.77
C ALA A 63 -6.33 7.03 1.62
N TYR A 64 -5.71 5.87 1.79
CA TYR A 64 -4.83 5.27 0.80
C TYR A 64 -5.15 3.79 0.67
N ALA A 65 -5.13 3.30 -0.56
CA ALA A 65 -5.10 1.89 -0.88
C ALA A 65 -4.11 1.64 -2.01
N GLU A 66 -3.40 0.52 -1.95
CA GLU A 66 -2.54 0.04 -3.02
C GLU A 66 -2.66 -1.47 -3.13
N ILE A 67 -2.69 -1.96 -4.35
CA ILE A 67 -2.53 -3.37 -4.66
C ILE A 67 -1.46 -3.49 -5.74
N GLY A 68 -0.55 -4.43 -5.56
CA GLY A 68 0.55 -4.58 -6.49
C GLY A 68 1.12 -5.98 -6.52
N THR A 69 1.93 -6.18 -7.55
CA THR A 69 2.65 -7.42 -7.75
C THR A 69 4.00 -7.17 -8.38
N SER A 70 4.98 -8.00 -8.01
CA SER A 70 6.32 -7.91 -8.57
C SER A 70 6.94 -9.29 -8.72
N VAL A 71 7.76 -9.42 -9.75
CA VAL A 71 8.56 -10.59 -10.05
C VAL A 71 10.03 -10.19 -10.00
N SER A 72 10.84 -11.05 -9.41
CA SER A 72 12.28 -10.83 -9.27
C SER A 72 13.04 -12.11 -9.64
N LEU A 73 14.02 -11.94 -10.51
CA LEU A 73 15.08 -12.87 -10.89
C LEU A 73 16.41 -12.39 -10.30
N LEU A 74 17.43 -13.24 -10.38
CA LEU A 74 18.74 -12.99 -9.78
C LEU A 74 19.42 -11.69 -10.25
N ILE A 75 19.09 -11.22 -11.47
CA ILE A 75 19.70 -10.06 -12.13
C ILE A 75 18.70 -9.05 -12.69
N ALA A 76 17.39 -9.31 -12.57
CA ALA A 76 16.36 -8.45 -13.17
C ALA A 76 15.02 -8.59 -12.43
N GLY A 77 14.22 -7.53 -12.41
CA GLY A 77 12.87 -7.58 -11.83
C GLY A 77 11.91 -6.60 -12.48
N ALA A 78 10.62 -6.86 -12.29
CA ALA A 78 9.55 -5.99 -12.76
C ALA A 78 8.39 -5.99 -11.77
N GLY A 79 7.69 -4.87 -11.67
CA GLY A 79 6.53 -4.72 -10.82
C GLY A 79 5.48 -3.81 -11.44
N VAL A 80 4.24 -4.06 -11.03
CA VAL A 80 3.11 -3.18 -11.30
C VAL A 80 2.30 -3.01 -10.03
N SER A 81 1.90 -1.79 -9.72
CA SER A 81 0.91 -1.54 -8.68
C SER A 81 -0.11 -0.49 -9.11
N ILE A 82 -1.28 -0.58 -8.50
CA ILE A 82 -2.35 0.41 -8.63
C ILE A 82 -2.54 1.01 -7.25
N ASP A 83 -2.46 2.33 -7.16
CA ASP A 83 -2.76 3.07 -5.95
C ASP A 83 -4.00 3.95 -6.09
N VAL A 84 -4.72 4.12 -5.00
CA VAL A 84 -5.87 5.00 -4.85
C VAL A 84 -5.64 5.87 -3.61
N LYS A 85 -5.73 7.18 -3.78
CA LYS A 85 -5.63 8.19 -2.72
C LYS A 85 -6.93 8.97 -2.68
N GLY A 86 -7.52 9.09 -1.50
CA GLY A 86 -8.69 9.92 -1.24
C GLY A 86 -8.36 10.99 -0.22
N ASN A 87 -8.77 12.24 -0.45
CA ASN A 87 -8.66 13.31 0.54
C ASN A 87 -10.03 13.96 0.75
N THR A 88 -10.34 14.34 1.98
CA THR A 88 -11.48 15.20 2.27
C THR A 88 -11.27 16.59 1.69
N MET A 89 -12.33 17.15 1.11
CA MET A 89 -12.34 18.51 0.56
C MET A 89 -13.10 19.45 1.48
N ASP A 90 -12.74 20.73 1.47
CA ASP A 90 -13.38 21.80 2.26
C ASP A 90 -13.48 21.52 3.77
N HIS A 91 -12.64 20.65 4.32
CA HIS A 91 -12.74 20.21 5.73
C HIS A 91 -14.09 19.53 6.05
N LEU A 92 -14.70 18.88 5.05
CA LEU A 92 -15.99 18.21 5.17
C LEU A 92 -15.84 16.69 4.98
N PRO A 93 -16.21 15.85 5.97
CA PRO A 93 -16.01 14.40 5.91
C PRO A 93 -16.88 13.70 4.87
N ASN A 94 -17.87 14.39 4.30
CA ASN A 94 -18.73 13.90 3.23
C ASN A 94 -18.33 14.40 1.83
N LYS A 95 -17.28 15.21 1.71
CA LYS A 95 -16.74 15.65 0.41
C LYS A 95 -15.38 15.04 0.19
N TRP A 96 -15.20 14.29 -0.90
CA TRP A 96 -13.97 13.58 -1.19
C TRP A 96 -13.47 13.85 -2.59
N GLN A 97 -12.16 13.95 -2.72
CA GLN A 97 -11.46 13.92 -3.99
C GLN A 97 -10.59 12.67 -4.05
N PHE A 98 -10.75 11.91 -5.12
CA PHE A 98 -10.01 10.67 -5.34
C PHE A 98 -9.05 10.80 -6.52
N PHE A 99 -7.90 10.19 -6.37
CA PHE A 99 -6.87 10.06 -7.39
C PHE A 99 -6.45 8.60 -7.47
N SER A 100 -6.17 8.12 -8.66
CA SER A 100 -5.59 6.80 -8.87
C SER A 100 -4.38 6.87 -9.78
N GLY A 101 -3.43 5.97 -9.54
CA GLY A 101 -2.20 5.84 -10.30
C GLY A 101 -1.93 4.39 -10.66
N VAL A 102 -1.25 4.18 -11.78
CA VAL A 102 -0.62 2.90 -12.13
C VAL A 102 0.88 3.12 -12.13
N ASN A 103 1.59 2.38 -11.29
CA ASN A 103 3.03 2.45 -11.16
C ASN A 103 3.64 1.22 -11.84
N LEU A 104 4.56 1.46 -12.77
CA LEU A 104 5.31 0.43 -13.48
C LEU A 104 6.79 0.64 -13.15
N ASN A 105 7.47 -0.40 -12.68
CA ASN A 105 8.90 -0.35 -12.43
C ASN A 105 9.61 -1.60 -12.95
N ALA A 106 10.83 -1.42 -13.46
CA ALA A 106 11.72 -2.49 -13.88
C ALA A 106 13.15 -2.11 -13.50
N TRP A 107 13.97 -3.11 -13.18
CA TRP A 107 15.39 -2.94 -12.83
C TRP A 107 16.21 -4.15 -13.25
#